data_AF-A0A960I1N3-F1
#
_entry.id   AF-A0A960I1N3-F1
#
_cell.length_a   1.000
_cell.length_b   1.000
_cell.length_c   1.000
_cell.angle_alpha   90.00
_cell.angle_beta   90.00
_cell.angle_gamma   90.00
#
_symmetry.space_group_name_H-M   'P 1'
#
loop_
_entity.id
_entity.type
_entity.pdbx_description
1 polymer ?
#
loop_
_entity_poly.entity_id
_entity_poly.type
_entity_poly.pdbx_seq_one_letter_code
_entity_poly.pdbx_strand_id
1 'polypeptide(L)'
;PRCIGCSNCVLACPFGVPKYVADFDQMMKCDMCTDRTSEGYAPMCASVCPSEALWYGTSEEFHAHRRGSLVDGWLFGRQAVTTKVFAVVDDVAAGPIDVLSGEERGWLDDPFALEDGAR
;
A
#
# COMPACT_ATOMS: atom_id res chain seq x y z
N PRO A 1 23.04 -1.75 12.65
CA PRO A 1 22.07 -0.75 12.15
C PRO A 1 22.78 0.58 11.91
N ARG A 2 22.46 1.33 10.85
CA ARG A 2 23.09 2.64 10.52
C ARG A 2 22.17 3.85 10.78
N CYS A 3 20.99 3.63 11.36
CA CYS A 3 20.05 4.69 11.68
C CYS A 3 20.58 5.54 12.84
N ILE A 4 20.41 6.86 12.75
CA ILE A 4 20.85 7.85 13.76
C ILE A 4 19.67 8.63 14.38
N GLY A 5 18.44 8.17 14.21
CA GLY A 5 17.25 8.81 14.81
C GLY A 5 16.86 10.19 14.25
N CYS A 6 17.47 10.67 13.16
CA CYS A 6 17.28 12.05 12.69
C CYS A 6 15.87 12.41 12.16
N SER A 7 14.96 11.44 12.00
CA SER A 7 13.57 11.63 11.54
C SER A 7 13.36 12.23 10.13
N ASN A 8 14.42 12.52 9.38
CA ASN A 8 14.31 13.03 8.00
C ASN A 8 13.52 12.11 7.07
N CYS A 9 13.55 10.79 7.30
CA CYS A 9 12.78 9.84 6.49
C CYS A 9 11.27 9.95 6.69
N VAL A 10 10.79 10.45 7.85
CA VAL A 10 9.36 10.73 8.07
C VAL A 10 8.92 11.89 7.18
N LEU A 11 9.72 12.96 7.16
CA LEU A 11 9.44 14.16 6.38
C LEU A 11 9.53 13.91 4.87
N ALA A 12 10.44 13.02 4.45
CA ALA A 12 10.63 12.69 3.05
C ALA A 12 9.54 11.75 2.47
N CYS A 13 8.92 10.93 3.30
CA CYS A 13 7.94 9.95 2.85
C CYS A 13 6.54 10.58 2.75
N PRO A 14 5.95 10.71 1.55
CA PRO A 14 4.63 11.33 1.40
C PRO A 14 3.51 10.52 2.06
N PHE A 15 3.71 9.22 2.23
CA PHE A 15 2.79 8.33 2.95
C PHE A 15 2.94 8.39 4.48
N GLY A 16 3.97 9.07 5.01
CA GLY A 16 4.22 9.16 6.45
C GLY A 16 4.50 7.82 7.15
N VAL A 17 5.00 6.81 6.41
CA VAL A 17 5.15 5.42 6.88
C VAL A 17 6.22 5.24 7.97
N PRO A 18 7.47 5.75 7.83
CA PRO A 18 8.49 5.56 8.86
C PRO A 18 8.05 6.19 10.19
N LYS A 19 8.22 5.46 11.30
CA LYS A 19 7.95 5.95 12.65
C LYS A 19 9.18 5.80 13.54
N TYR A 20 9.43 6.77 14.39
CA TYR A 20 10.49 6.69 15.39
C TYR A 20 10.00 5.85 16.57
N VAL A 21 10.80 4.89 17.01
CA VAL A 21 10.52 4.05 18.18
C VAL A 21 11.55 4.36 19.25
N ALA A 22 11.09 5.02 20.32
CA ALA A 22 11.95 5.53 21.38
C ALA A 22 12.78 4.44 22.07
N ASP A 23 12.20 3.27 22.30
CA ASP A 23 12.86 2.14 22.97
C ASP A 23 14.10 1.64 22.22
N PHE A 24 14.13 1.80 20.90
CA PHE A 24 15.24 1.35 20.05
C PHE A 24 16.12 2.51 19.55
N ASP A 25 15.75 3.76 19.86
CA ASP A 25 16.34 4.98 19.30
C ASP A 25 16.48 4.94 17.75
N GLN A 26 15.51 4.32 17.09
CA GLN A 26 15.59 4.00 15.67
C GLN A 26 14.25 4.22 14.94
N MET A 27 14.38 4.48 13.63
CA MET A 27 13.25 4.53 12.71
C MET A 27 12.85 3.11 12.30
N MET A 28 11.56 2.79 12.44
CA MET A 28 10.98 1.51 12.05
C MET A 28 9.94 1.70 10.94
N LYS A 29 9.82 0.71 10.08
CA LYS A 29 8.80 0.58 9.04
C LYS A 29 8.64 -0.89 8.66
N CYS A 30 7.62 -1.21 7.87
CA CYS A 30 7.51 -2.51 7.23
C CYS A 30 8.80 -2.84 6.43
N ASP A 31 9.35 -4.02 6.67
CA ASP A 31 10.54 -4.57 6.02
C ASP A 31 10.18 -5.71 5.04
N MET A 32 8.88 -5.87 4.74
CA MET A 32 8.34 -6.96 3.94
C MET A 32 8.62 -8.36 4.52
N CYS A 33 8.78 -8.48 5.85
CA CYS A 33 9.21 -9.71 6.51
C CYS A 33 10.46 -10.29 5.81
N THR A 34 11.54 -9.51 5.78
CA THR A 34 12.76 -9.89 5.03
C THR A 34 13.30 -11.25 5.51
N ASP A 35 13.20 -11.52 6.81
CA ASP A 35 13.54 -12.78 7.46
C ASP A 35 12.77 -13.99 6.92
N ARG A 36 11.52 -13.81 6.51
CA ARG A 36 10.67 -14.86 5.95
C ARG A 36 10.81 -14.96 4.44
N THR A 37 10.78 -13.81 3.77
CA THR A 37 10.79 -13.72 2.31
C THR A 37 12.13 -14.15 1.72
N SER A 38 13.25 -14.01 2.44
CA SER A 38 14.55 -14.54 2.02
C SER A 38 14.57 -16.06 1.92
N GLU A 39 13.76 -16.75 2.72
CA GLU A 39 13.63 -18.20 2.76
C GLU A 39 12.50 -18.72 1.85
N GLY A 40 11.90 -17.84 1.03
CA GLY A 40 10.81 -18.19 0.11
C GLY A 40 9.43 -18.27 0.76
N TYR A 41 9.27 -17.89 2.03
CA TYR A 41 7.95 -17.83 2.67
C TYR A 41 7.26 -16.49 2.42
N ALA A 42 5.93 -16.52 2.34
CA ALA A 42 5.15 -15.29 2.27
C ALA A 42 5.27 -14.46 3.57
N PRO A 43 5.16 -13.12 3.50
CA PRO A 43 5.07 -12.26 4.66
C PRO A 43 3.94 -12.68 5.60
N MET A 44 4.11 -12.39 6.89
CA MET A 44 3.17 -12.87 7.90
C MET A 44 1.75 -12.34 7.65
N CYS A 45 1.61 -11.06 7.30
CA CYS A 45 0.32 -10.42 7.03
C CYS A 45 -0.46 -11.07 5.87
N ALA A 46 0.22 -11.44 4.79
CA ALA A 46 -0.39 -12.16 3.67
C ALA A 46 -0.69 -13.62 4.02
N SER A 47 0.13 -14.25 4.85
CA SER A 47 -0.04 -15.66 5.24
C SER A 47 -1.24 -15.89 6.18
N VAL A 48 -1.61 -14.89 6.98
CA VAL A 48 -2.69 -15.02 7.99
C VAL A 48 -4.01 -14.41 7.55
N CYS A 49 -4.07 -13.73 6.40
CA CYS A 49 -5.24 -12.99 5.98
C CYS A 49 -6.41 -13.95 5.66
N PRO A 50 -7.48 -14.01 6.48
CA PRO A 50 -8.53 -15.01 6.29
C PRO A 50 -9.45 -14.70 5.11
N SER A 51 -9.61 -13.41 4.78
CA SER A 51 -10.40 -12.94 3.66
C SER A 51 -9.64 -12.91 2.35
N GLU A 52 -8.34 -13.25 2.37
CA GLU A 52 -7.44 -13.18 1.24
C GLU A 52 -7.31 -11.78 0.59
N ALA A 53 -7.60 -10.71 1.35
CA ALA A 53 -7.41 -9.33 0.88
C ALA A 53 -5.92 -8.99 0.67
N LEU A 54 -5.03 -9.61 1.46
CA LEU A 54 -3.59 -9.48 1.31
C LEU A 54 -3.03 -10.72 0.61
N TRP A 55 -2.23 -10.50 -0.42
CA TRP A 55 -1.63 -11.56 -1.21
C TRP A 55 -0.17 -11.23 -1.55
N TYR A 56 0.66 -12.26 -1.73
CA TYR A 56 2.07 -12.15 -2.04
C TYR A 56 2.45 -13.13 -3.15
N GLY A 57 3.05 -12.60 -4.22
CA GLY A 57 3.50 -13.34 -5.39
C GLY A 57 3.82 -12.38 -6.54
N THR A 58 4.00 -12.89 -7.75
CA THR A 58 4.29 -12.07 -8.93
C THR A 58 3.02 -11.48 -9.55
N SER A 59 3.15 -10.44 -10.35
CA SER A 59 2.01 -9.89 -11.11
C SER A 59 1.41 -10.91 -12.09
N GLU A 60 2.23 -11.81 -12.62
CA GLU A 60 1.80 -12.89 -13.51
C GLU A 60 0.94 -13.91 -12.76
N GLU A 61 1.39 -14.33 -11.58
CA GLU A 61 0.64 -15.22 -10.69
C GLU A 61 -0.67 -14.58 -10.25
N PHE A 62 -0.67 -13.26 -9.98
CA PHE A 62 -1.88 -12.52 -9.64
C PHE A 62 -2.91 -12.59 -10.77
N HIS A 63 -2.53 -12.23 -12.00
CA HIS A 63 -3.46 -12.25 -13.14
C HIS A 63 -3.96 -13.66 -13.49
N ALA A 64 -3.20 -14.71 -13.15
CA ALA A 64 -3.63 -16.08 -13.36
C ALA A 64 -4.69 -16.55 -12.36
N HIS A 65 -4.69 -16.04 -11.13
CA HIS A 65 -5.51 -16.58 -10.04
C HIS A 65 -6.52 -15.59 -9.43
N ARG A 66 -6.36 -14.30 -9.70
CA ARG A 66 -7.12 -13.21 -9.07
C ARG A 66 -7.66 -12.23 -10.11
N ARG A 67 -8.61 -11.40 -9.68
CA ARG A 67 -9.27 -10.38 -10.48
C ARG A 67 -9.00 -9.00 -9.89
N GLY A 68 -9.28 -7.98 -10.68
CA GLY A 68 -9.01 -6.58 -10.36
C GLY A 68 -7.73 -6.09 -11.04
N SER A 69 -7.52 -4.80 -10.90
CA SER A 69 -6.45 -4.07 -11.56
C SER A 69 -5.39 -3.67 -10.53
N LEU A 70 -4.12 -3.91 -10.86
CA LEU A 70 -2.99 -3.60 -10.01
C LEU A 70 -2.59 -2.13 -10.16
N VAL A 71 -2.54 -1.41 -9.04
CA VAL A 71 -2.11 0.00 -8.97
C VAL A 71 -0.91 0.14 -8.05
N ASP A 72 0.17 0.70 -8.58
CA ASP A 72 1.40 1.04 -7.86
C ASP A 72 1.81 2.51 -8.02
N GLY A 73 1.14 3.25 -8.91
CA GLY A 73 1.38 4.67 -9.14
C GLY A 73 0.50 5.56 -8.28
N TRP A 74 1.15 6.45 -7.54
CA TRP A 74 0.50 7.41 -6.63
C TRP A 74 0.94 8.82 -6.96
N LEU A 75 0.02 9.77 -6.94
CA LEU A 75 0.32 11.20 -6.98
C LEU A 75 0.01 11.84 -5.64
N PHE A 76 0.87 12.75 -5.23
CA PHE A 76 0.68 13.65 -4.09
C PHE A 76 0.79 15.07 -4.63
N GLY A 77 -0.29 15.53 -5.28
CA GLY A 77 -0.28 16.77 -6.06
C GLY A 77 0.73 16.67 -7.21
N ARG A 78 1.90 17.32 -7.08
CA ARG A 78 2.93 17.33 -8.13
C ARG A 78 3.95 16.20 -8.03
N GLN A 79 3.93 15.44 -6.94
CA GLN A 79 4.91 14.38 -6.70
C GLN A 79 4.34 13.02 -7.11
N ALA A 80 5.00 12.35 -8.07
CA ALA A 80 4.68 10.98 -8.45
C ALA A 80 5.54 9.98 -7.69
N VAL A 81 4.94 8.91 -7.18
CA VAL A 81 5.62 7.83 -6.45
C VAL A 81 5.13 6.48 -6.94
N THR A 82 6.05 5.58 -7.24
CA THR A 82 5.76 4.19 -7.58
C THR A 82 6.14 3.28 -6.41
N THR A 83 5.23 2.39 -6.02
CA THR A 83 5.44 1.42 -4.93
C THR A 83 5.74 0.02 -5.46
N LYS A 84 6.25 -0.86 -4.59
CA LYS A 84 6.33 -2.31 -4.87
C LYS A 84 5.16 -3.09 -4.27
N VAL A 85 4.39 -2.44 -3.41
CA VAL A 85 3.14 -2.96 -2.85
C VAL A 85 2.03 -2.37 -3.69
N PHE A 86 1.28 -3.23 -4.36
CA PHE A 86 0.17 -2.84 -5.23
C PHE A 86 -1.11 -2.75 -4.41
N ALA A 87 -1.96 -1.77 -4.73
CA ALA A 87 -3.36 -1.81 -4.40
C ALA A 87 -4.12 -2.53 -5.52
N VAL A 88 -5.14 -3.30 -5.15
CA VAL A 88 -6.05 -3.92 -6.11
C VAL A 88 -7.35 -3.12 -6.08
N VAL A 89 -7.80 -2.67 -7.25
CA VAL A 89 -9.08 -1.97 -7.40
C VAL A 89 -9.90 -2.63 -8.52
N ASP A 90 -11.22 -2.47 -8.49
CA ASP A 90 -12.11 -3.11 -9.46
C ASP A 90 -11.99 -2.50 -10.87
N ASP A 91 -11.79 -1.18 -10.97
CA ASP A 91 -11.55 -0.46 -12.23
C ASP A 91 -10.49 0.64 -12.04
N VAL A 92 -9.54 0.75 -12.97
CA VAL A 92 -8.51 1.82 -12.99
C VAL A 92 -8.80 2.70 -14.21
N ALA A 93 -9.93 3.40 -14.19
CA ALA A 93 -10.28 4.29 -15.30
C ALA A 93 -9.39 5.55 -15.39
N ALA A 94 -8.60 5.88 -14.36
CA ALA A 94 -8.04 7.24 -14.20
C ALA A 94 -6.50 7.38 -14.17
N GLY A 95 -5.72 6.28 -14.28
CA GLY A 95 -4.26 6.36 -14.16
C GLY A 95 -3.78 6.41 -12.70
N PRO A 96 -2.60 7.00 -12.39
CA PRO A 96 -2.09 7.10 -11.02
C PRO A 96 -3.10 7.73 -10.07
N ILE A 97 -3.31 7.14 -8.90
CA ILE A 97 -4.26 7.67 -7.91
C ILE A 97 -3.65 8.92 -7.29
N ASP A 98 -4.25 10.10 -7.54
CA ASP A 98 -3.90 11.31 -6.81
C ASP A 98 -4.61 11.33 -5.46
N VAL A 99 -3.83 11.14 -4.40
CA VAL A 99 -4.30 11.05 -3.03
C VAL A 99 -4.81 12.40 -2.53
N LEU A 100 -4.43 13.50 -3.20
CA LEU A 100 -4.87 14.85 -2.85
C LEU A 100 -6.01 15.36 -3.74
N SER A 101 -6.34 14.66 -4.84
CA SER A 101 -7.35 15.13 -5.80
C SER A 101 -8.78 14.80 -5.39
N GLY A 102 -9.03 14.46 -4.12
CA GLY A 102 -10.31 13.95 -3.63
C GLY A 102 -11.50 14.61 -4.30
N GLU A 103 -12.25 13.81 -5.07
CA GLU A 103 -13.58 14.16 -5.54
C GLU A 103 -14.46 14.49 -4.32
N GLU A 104 -15.42 15.39 -4.47
CA GLU A 104 -16.19 15.99 -3.36
C GLU A 104 -17.03 15.01 -2.51
N ARG A 105 -16.95 13.70 -2.79
CA ARG A 105 -17.62 12.63 -2.06
C ARG A 105 -16.56 11.72 -1.42
N GLY A 106 -16.38 11.85 -0.12
CA GLY A 106 -15.51 10.95 0.65
C GLY A 106 -16.20 9.63 0.97
N TRP A 107 -15.43 8.64 1.43
CA TRP A 107 -15.96 7.39 1.99
C TRP A 107 -16.96 7.61 3.15
N LEU A 108 -16.89 8.77 3.81
CA LEU A 108 -17.88 9.17 4.83
C LEU A 108 -19.27 9.46 4.25
N ASP A 109 -19.33 9.86 2.98
CA ASP A 109 -20.56 10.29 2.32
C ASP A 109 -21.32 9.10 1.71
N ASP A 110 -20.61 8.07 1.20
CA ASP A 110 -21.18 6.76 0.84
C ASP A 110 -20.19 5.63 1.19
N PRO A 111 -20.23 5.09 2.42
CA PRO A 111 -19.25 4.11 2.89
C PRO A 111 -19.36 2.73 2.22
N PHE A 112 -20.43 2.50 1.46
CA PHE A 112 -20.74 1.20 0.87
C PHE A 112 -20.97 1.26 -0.64
N ALA A 113 -20.79 2.43 -1.28
CA ALA A 113 -21.08 2.66 -2.69
C ALA A 113 -22.47 2.13 -3.10
N LEU A 114 -23.47 2.31 -2.24
CA LEU A 114 -24.83 1.76 -2.44
C LEU A 114 -25.67 2.62 -3.38
N GLU A 115 -25.30 3.89 -3.56
CA GLU A 115 -26.06 4.82 -4.40
C GLU A 115 -25.70 4.70 -5.88
N ASP A 116 -24.49 4.25 -6.18
CA ASP A 116 -24.03 3.96 -7.54
C ASP A 116 -24.44 2.54 -7.92
N GLY A 117 -25.70 2.39 -8.36
CA GLY A 117 -26.25 1.12 -8.81
C GLY A 117 -25.39 0.42 -9.87
N ALA A 118 -24.46 -0.42 -9.41
CA ALA A 118 -23.71 -1.35 -10.23
C ALA A 118 -24.61 -2.54 -10.58
N ARG A 119 -25.30 -2.39 -11.71
CA ARG A 119 -25.63 -3.50 -12.60
C ARG A 119 -24.70 -3.46 -13.80
#